data_AF-A0A945RES4-F1
#
_entry.id   AF-A0A945RES4-F1
#
_cell.length_a   1.000
_cell.length_b   1.000
_cell.length_c   1.000
_cell.angle_alpha   90.00
_cell.angle_beta   90.00
_cell.angle_gamma   90.00
#
_symmetry.space_group_name_H-M   'P 1'
#
loop_
_entity.id
_entity.type
_entity.pdbx_description
1 polymer ?
#
loop_
_entity_poly.entity_id
_entity_poly.type
_entity_poly.pdbx_seq_one_letter_code
_entity_poly.pdbx_strand_id
1 'polypeptide(L)'
;MTSNLGLIGLGTMGKSLARNIASRGFSLSLWNRTTEKINEFVDEFPDENFYAPQSFEDFVESIERPRRIILMVPAGDPTADLIKKLAS
;
A
#
# COMPACT_ATOMS: atom_id res chain seq x y z
N MET A 1 -14.59 -1.53 -2.88
CA MET A 1 -14.19 -1.65 -1.47
C MET A 1 -13.35 -0.43 -1.13
N THR A 2 -13.40 0.09 0.09
CA THR A 2 -12.62 1.25 0.48
C THR A 2 -11.77 0.90 1.69
N SER A 3 -10.46 0.97 1.53
CA SER A 3 -9.45 0.70 2.55
C SER A 3 -9.28 1.89 3.49
N ASN A 4 -8.94 1.60 4.75
CA ASN A 4 -8.68 2.64 5.75
C ASN A 4 -7.37 3.39 5.49
N LEU A 5 -6.34 2.68 5.02
CA LEU A 5 -5.01 3.21 4.75
C LEU A 5 -4.43 2.66 3.43
N GLY A 6 -3.49 3.41 2.86
CA GLY A 6 -2.60 2.93 1.80
C GLY A 6 -1.18 2.71 2.32
N LEU A 7 -0.48 1.71 1.79
CA LEU A 7 0.95 1.49 2.03
C LEU A 7 1.68 1.33 0.70
N ILE A 8 2.68 2.18 0.46
CA ILE A 8 3.54 2.11 -0.73
C ILE A 8 4.90 1.55 -0.34
N GLY A 9 5.29 0.43 -0.94
CA GLY A 9 6.60 -0.21 -0.77
C GLY A 9 6.53 -1.49 0.07
N LEU A 10 6.58 -2.65 -0.61
CA LEU A 10 6.53 -3.98 0.01
C LEU A 10 7.92 -4.63 0.14
N GLY A 11 8.90 -3.86 0.64
CA GLY A 11 10.15 -4.44 1.16
C GLY A 11 9.92 -5.21 2.47
N THR A 12 10.98 -5.76 3.07
CA THR A 12 10.86 -6.54 4.34
C THR A 12 10.17 -5.74 5.45
N MET A 13 10.53 -4.47 5.62
CA MET A 13 9.89 -3.59 6.61
C MET A 13 8.43 -3.29 6.26
N GLY A 14 8.15 -2.99 4.98
CA GLY A 14 6.80 -2.67 4.52
C GLY A 14 5.82 -3.83 4.69
N LYS A 15 6.26 -5.06 4.37
CA LYS A 15 5.48 -6.29 4.61
C LYS A 15 5.15 -6.48 6.09
N SER A 16 6.14 -6.30 6.97
CA SER A 16 5.94 -6.41 8.42
C SER A 16 4.96 -5.36 8.96
N LEU A 17 5.08 -4.11 8.51
CA LEU A 17 4.16 -3.04 8.90
C LEU A 17 2.73 -3.29 8.37
N ALA A 18 2.59 -3.72 7.13
CA ALA A 18 1.29 -4.06 6.54
C ALA A 18 0.57 -5.13 7.38
N ARG A 19 1.27 -6.21 7.75
CA ARG A 19 0.76 -7.24 8.65
C ARG A 19 0.40 -6.70 10.04
N ASN A 20 1.21 -5.81 10.61
CA ASN A 20 0.94 -5.24 11.92
C ASN A 20 -0.34 -4.37 11.94
N ILE A 21 -0.59 -3.64 10.86
CA ILE A 21 -1.77 -2.80 10.72
C ILE A 21 -3.00 -3.68 10.47
N ALA A 22 -2.90 -4.67 9.59
CA ALA A 22 -4.01 -5.56 9.25
C ALA A 22 -4.48 -6.40 10.44
N SER A 23 -3.54 -6.91 11.26
CA SER A 23 -3.87 -7.66 12.48
C SER A 23 -4.58 -6.84 13.56
N ARG A 24 -4.59 -5.51 13.44
CA ARG A 24 -5.36 -4.59 14.29
C ARG A 24 -6.75 -4.29 13.73
N GLY A 25 -7.16 -4.97 12.65
CA GLY A 25 -8.48 -4.85 12.03
C GLY A 25 -8.59 -3.74 10.99
N PHE A 26 -7.49 -3.11 10.57
CA PHE A 26 -7.52 -2.09 9.53
C PHE A 26 -7.38 -2.71 8.14
N SER A 27 -8.12 -2.17 7.18
CA SER A 27 -7.94 -2.52 5.77
C SER A 27 -6.85 -1.68 5.12
N LEU A 28 -6.05 -2.33 4.27
CA LEU A 28 -4.88 -1.73 3.62
C LEU A 28 -4.92 -1.93 2.11
N SER A 29 -4.86 -0.84 1.36
CA SER A 29 -4.49 -0.87 -0.06
C SER A 29 -2.96 -0.91 -0.17
N LEU A 30 -2.42 -1.84 -0.93
CA LEU A 30 -0.97 -2.03 -1.06
C LEU A 30 -0.51 -1.61 -2.45
N TRP A 31 0.55 -0.81 -2.53
CA TRP A 31 1.15 -0.44 -3.80
C TRP A 31 2.65 -0.72 -3.80
N ASN A 32 3.15 -1.19 -4.93
CA ASN A 32 4.55 -1.40 -5.17
C ASN A 32 4.82 -1.23 -6.66
N ARG A 33 6.04 -0.82 -7.04
CA ARG A 33 6.40 -0.65 -8.46
C ARG A 33 6.27 -1.94 -9.28
N THR A 34 6.44 -3.08 -8.61
CA THR A 34 6.32 -4.44 -9.17
C THR A 34 5.05 -5.05 -8.62
N THR A 35 4.04 -5.26 -9.48
CA THR A 35 2.70 -5.72 -9.12
C THR A 35 2.70 -7.16 -8.64
N GLU A 36 3.59 -8.00 -9.17
CA GLU A 36 3.74 -9.41 -8.79
C GLU A 36 3.98 -9.56 -7.28
N LYS A 37 4.79 -8.66 -6.70
CA LYS A 37 5.07 -8.66 -5.24
C LYS A 37 3.85 -8.35 -4.38
N ILE A 38 2.85 -7.66 -4.93
CA ILE A 38 1.61 -7.36 -4.23
C ILE A 38 0.76 -8.64 -4.20
N ASN A 39 0.54 -9.24 -5.36
CA ASN A 39 -0.27 -10.46 -5.49
C ASN A 39 0.30 -11.59 -4.64
N GLU A 40 1.61 -11.86 -4.74
CA GLU A 40 2.29 -12.87 -3.92
C GLU A 40 2.09 -12.63 -2.42
N PHE A 41 2.13 -11.38 -1.97
CA PHE A 41 1.98 -11.04 -0.56
C PHE A 41 0.53 -11.15 -0.06
N VAL A 42 -0.44 -10.80 -0.91
CA VAL A 42 -1.86 -10.98 -0.57
C VAL A 42 -2.22 -12.46 -0.53
N ASP A 43 -1.71 -13.25 -1.48
CA ASP A 43 -1.91 -14.71 -1.53
C ASP A 43 -1.26 -15.43 -0.34
N GLU A 44 -0.14 -14.92 0.19
CA GLU A 44 0.49 -15.44 1.40
C GLU A 44 -0.40 -15.24 2.65
N PHE A 45 -1.31 -14.26 2.61
CA PHE A 45 -2.08 -13.79 3.76
C PHE A 45 -3.56 -13.53 3.42
N PRO A 46 -4.30 -14.57 2.97
CA PRO A 46 -5.65 -14.41 2.43
C PRO A 46 -6.70 -13.97 3.46
N ASP A 47 -6.45 -14.20 4.75
CA ASP A 47 -7.35 -13.83 5.84
C ASP A 47 -7.16 -12.38 6.31
N GLU A 48 -6.12 -11.68 5.84
CA GLU A 48 -5.87 -10.28 6.19
C GLU A 48 -6.60 -9.34 5.21
N ASN A 49 -6.98 -8.15 5.70
CA ASN A 49 -7.73 -7.17 4.92
C ASN A 49 -6.83 -6.36 3.97
N PHE A 50 -6.23 -7.05 2.99
CA PHE A 50 -5.42 -6.42 1.95
C PHE A 50 -6.18 -6.24 0.64
N TYR A 51 -5.95 -5.10 -0.01
CA TYR A 51 -6.39 -4.83 -1.36
C TYR A 51 -5.17 -4.69 -2.28
N ALA A 52 -5.20 -5.42 -3.41
CA ALA A 52 -4.19 -5.39 -4.48
C ALA A 52 -4.75 -4.60 -5.68
N PRO A 53 -4.45 -3.29 -5.77
CA PRO A 53 -4.92 -2.43 -6.85
C PRO A 53 -4.24 -2.78 -8.18
N GLN A 54 -4.96 -2.61 -9.28
CA GLN A 54 -4.46 -2.91 -10.63
C GLN A 54 -3.70 -1.73 -11.25
N SER A 55 -3.93 -0.51 -10.76
CA SER A 55 -3.23 0.70 -11.19
C SER A 55 -2.97 1.65 -10.02
N PHE A 56 -2.18 2.69 -10.26
CA PHE A 56 -1.89 3.69 -9.23
C PHE A 56 -3.12 4.54 -8.91
N GLU A 57 -3.93 4.81 -9.93
CA GLU A 57 -5.20 5.51 -9.82
C GLU A 57 -6.17 4.69 -8.97
N ASP A 58 -6.28 3.39 -9.26
CA ASP A 58 -7.07 2.43 -8.48
C ASP A 58 -6.59 2.35 -7.02
N PHE A 59 -5.26 2.37 -6.79
CA PHE A 59 -4.70 2.47 -5.44
C PHE A 59 -5.19 3.72 -4.71
N VAL A 60 -5.12 4.90 -5.32
CA VAL A 60 -5.54 6.15 -4.68
C VAL A 60 -7.06 6.20 -4.47
N GLU A 61 -7.85 5.68 -5.41
CA GLU A 61 -9.31 5.64 -5.34
C GLU A 61 -9.82 4.63 -4.31
N SER A 62 -9.08 3.55 -4.09
CA SER A 62 -9.43 2.53 -3.11
C SER A 62 -9.28 2.97 -1.64
N ILE A 63 -8.76 4.16 -1.35
CA ILE A 63 -8.50 4.64 0.03
C ILE A 63 -9.52 5.69 0.44
N GLU A 64 -10.07 5.56 1.65
CA GLU A 64 -11.04 6.51 2.20
C GLU A 64 -10.46 7.92 2.38
N ARG A 65 -11.32 8.95 2.32
CA ARG A 65 -10.93 10.33 2.58
C ARG A 65 -11.11 10.66 4.07
N PRO A 66 -10.20 11.47 4.68
CA PRO A 66 -8.95 11.97 4.11
C PRO A 66 -7.92 10.84 3.93
N ARG A 67 -7.25 10.82 2.76
CA ARG A 67 -6.38 9.70 2.38
C ARG A 67 -5.14 9.64 3.26
N ARG A 68 -4.94 8.50 3.91
CA ARG A 68 -3.77 8.22 4.75
C ARG A 68 -2.89 7.22 4.02
N ILE A 69 -1.72 7.67 3.56
CA ILE A 69 -0.78 6.86 2.78
C ILE A 69 0.56 6.83 3.50
N ILE A 70 1.06 5.63 3.77
CA ILE A 70 2.37 5.39 4.38
C ILE A 70 3.36 5.07 3.25
N LEU A 71 4.47 5.81 3.20
CA LEU A 71 5.56 5.58 2.25
C LEU A 71 6.68 4.78 2.93
N MET A 72 6.94 3.58 2.44
CA MET A 72 7.98 2.65 2.90
C MET A 72 8.96 2.36 1.75
N VAL A 73 9.60 3.42 1.25
CA VAL A 73 10.51 3.40 0.11
C VAL A 73 11.89 3.97 0.49
N PRO A 74 12.95 3.76 -0.31
CA PRO A 74 14.24 4.38 -0.05
C PRO A 74 14.14 5.90 0.07
N ALA A 75 14.91 6.46 1.01
CA ALA A 75 15.02 7.90 1.18
C ALA A 75 15.61 8.59 -0.07
N GLY A 76 15.37 9.91 -0.18
CA GLY A 76 15.82 10.72 -1.31
C GLY A 76 14.84 10.71 -2.48
N ASP A 77 15.38 10.72 -3.70
CA ASP A 77 14.61 10.89 -4.94
C ASP A 77 13.39 9.97 -5.08
N PRO A 78 13.46 8.65 -4.76
CA PRO A 78 12.30 7.78 -4.87
C PRO A 78 11.10 8.23 -4.02
N THR A 79 11.38 8.76 -2.83
CA THR A 79 10.35 9.32 -1.94
C THR A 79 9.79 10.62 -2.53
N ALA A 80 10.65 11.52 -2.99
CA ALA A 80 10.25 12.80 -3.56
C ALA A 80 9.37 12.65 -4.80
N ASP A 81 9.71 11.71 -5.68
CA ASP A 81 8.95 11.45 -6.91
C ASP A 81 7.56 10.87 -6.62
N LEU A 82 7.44 9.99 -5.61
CA LEU A 82 6.15 9.48 -5.16
C LEU A 82 5.26 10.57 -4.56
N ILE A 83 5.83 11.48 -3.78
CA ILE A 83 5.09 12.62 -3.22
C ILE A 83 4.53 13.49 -4.36
N LYS A 84 5.34 13.79 -5.38
CA LYS A 84 4.88 14.53 -6.56
C LYS A 84 3.74 13.81 -7.28
N LYS A 85 3.88 12.49 -7.47
CA LYS A 85 2.85 11.66 -8.12
C LYS A 85 1.54 11.60 -7.33
N LEU A 86 1.59 11.69 -6.01
CA LEU A 86 0.40 11.73 -5.14
C LEU A 86 -0.26 13.11 -5.07
N ALA A 87 0.50 14.17 -5.34
CA ALA A 87 0.03 15.56 -5.29
C ALA A 87 -0.56 16.04 -6.62
N SER A 88 -0.30 15.34 -7.73
CA SER A 88 -0.90 15.57 -9.04
C SER A 88 -2.28 14.93 -9.15
#